data_AF-A0A7W7QK46-F1
#
_entry.id   AF-A0A7W7QK46-F1
#
_cell.length_a   1.000
_cell.length_b   1.000
_cell.length_c   1.000
_cell.angle_alpha   90.00
_cell.angle_beta   90.00
_cell.angle_gamma   90.00
#
_symmetry.space_group_name_H-M   'P 1'
#
loop_
_entity.id
_entity.type
_entity.pdbx_description
1 polymer ?
#
loop_
_entity_poly.entity_id
_entity_poly.type
_entity_poly.pdbx_seq_one_letter_code
_entity_poly.pdbx_strand_id
1 'polypeptide(L)'
;MAKCGYSLFSPPVALTSNITKTALAVIAPASFGLEAKKLRIGLNGVSASGVPGLIELVAISAVGVGTAVTPQQVYGRTIAHGLTAIHTATTEPTSLNVVDSWPLTPNGGLVIYDYPLGDSPDVANSQGFAIRANFPAAVSIYAGLWVERI
;
A
#
# COMPACT_ATOMS: atom_id res chain seq x y z
N MET A 1 20.38 3.29 13.79
CA MET A 1 20.42 3.78 12.40
C MET A 1 19.67 5.11 12.31
N ALA A 2 19.97 5.97 11.33
CA ALA A 2 19.23 7.24 11.17
C ALA A 2 17.83 6.95 10.61
N LYS A 3 16.78 7.43 11.30
CA LYS A 3 15.39 7.34 10.84
C LYS A 3 15.21 8.12 9.55
N CYS A 4 14.56 7.50 8.57
CA CYS A 4 14.27 8.10 7.27
C CYS A 4 12.89 7.64 6.80
N GLY A 5 12.03 8.59 6.49
CA GLY A 5 10.67 8.33 6.02
C GLY A 5 10.54 8.51 4.52
N TYR A 6 9.74 7.65 3.89
CA TYR A 6 9.45 7.65 2.47
C TYR A 6 7.94 7.66 2.22
N SER A 7 7.51 8.28 1.14
CA SER A 7 6.14 8.23 0.63
C SER A 7 6.10 7.62 -0.76
N LEU A 8 5.05 6.84 -1.02
CA LEU A 8 4.80 6.20 -2.30
C LEU A 8 3.34 6.39 -2.66
N PHE A 9 3.07 6.60 -3.95
CA PHE A 9 1.72 6.80 -4.48
C PHE A 9 1.53 6.01 -5.76
N SER A 10 0.35 5.42 -5.93
CA SER A 10 -0.07 4.87 -7.21
C SER A 10 -0.82 5.93 -8.03
N PRO A 11 -0.72 5.89 -9.38
CA PRO A 11 -1.77 6.44 -10.23
C PRO A 11 -3.10 5.68 -9.99
N PRO A 12 -4.23 6.11 -10.58
CA PRO A 12 -5.47 5.35 -10.49
C PRO A 12 -5.26 3.94 -11.08
N VAL A 13 -5.42 2.93 -10.23
CA VAL A 13 -5.32 1.52 -10.60
C VAL A 13 -6.72 0.99 -10.86
N ALA A 14 -6.96 0.51 -12.08
CA ALA A 14 -8.22 -0.11 -12.45
C ALA A 14 -8.39 -1.45 -11.72
N LEU A 15 -9.52 -1.59 -11.02
CA LEU A 15 -10.00 -2.81 -10.40
C LEU A 15 -11.08 -3.45 -11.27
N THR A 16 -11.07 -4.78 -11.30
CA THR A 16 -12.08 -5.59 -11.98
C THR A 16 -13.00 -6.20 -10.94
N SER A 17 -14.30 -6.29 -11.26
CA SER A 17 -15.33 -6.81 -10.36
C SER A 17 -14.94 -8.16 -9.75
N ASN A 18 -15.02 -8.27 -8.43
CA ASN A 18 -14.76 -9.46 -7.61
C ASN A 18 -13.35 -10.06 -7.76
N ILE A 19 -12.38 -9.29 -8.27
CA ILE A 19 -10.98 -9.71 -8.38
C ILE A 19 -10.14 -8.88 -7.41
N THR A 20 -9.47 -9.55 -6.47
CA THR A 20 -8.51 -8.90 -5.59
C THR A 20 -7.29 -8.48 -6.38
N LYS A 21 -6.88 -7.21 -6.23
CA LYS A 21 -5.71 -6.65 -6.91
C LYS A 21 -4.86 -5.82 -5.97
N THR A 22 -3.55 -5.95 -6.11
CA THR A 22 -2.60 -5.09 -5.41
C THR A 22 -2.42 -3.75 -6.13
N ALA A 23 -2.82 -2.66 -5.48
CA ALA A 23 -2.72 -1.31 -6.01
C ALA A 23 -1.31 -0.73 -5.85
N LEU A 24 -0.69 -0.96 -4.69
CA LEU A 24 0.64 -0.48 -4.34
C LEU A 24 1.32 -1.51 -3.44
N ALA A 25 2.60 -1.80 -3.69
CA ALA A 25 3.41 -2.66 -2.86
C ALA A 25 4.82 -2.09 -2.70
N VAL A 26 5.42 -2.29 -1.54
CA VAL A 26 6.80 -1.89 -1.21
C VAL A 26 7.46 -2.98 -0.39
N ILE A 27 8.72 -3.28 -0.68
CA ILE A 27 9.53 -4.24 0.07
C ILE A 27 10.86 -3.62 0.49
N ALA A 28 11.29 -3.94 1.71
CA ALA A 28 12.58 -3.57 2.24
C ALA A 28 13.69 -4.44 1.62
N PRO A 29 14.92 -3.92 1.48
CA PRO A 29 16.08 -4.75 1.18
C PRO A 29 16.49 -5.59 2.41
N ALA A 30 17.52 -6.41 2.27
CA ALA A 30 18.04 -7.23 3.36
C ALA A 30 18.68 -6.42 4.52
N SER A 31 18.98 -5.14 4.30
CA SER A 31 19.77 -4.32 5.23
C SER A 31 18.98 -3.62 6.33
N PHE A 32 17.65 -3.59 6.25
CA PHE A 32 16.78 -2.89 7.20
C PHE A 32 15.31 -3.31 7.05
N GLY A 33 14.47 -3.02 8.06
CA GLY A 33 13.02 -3.28 8.05
C GLY A 33 12.19 -2.02 7.74
N LEU A 34 10.87 -2.19 7.70
CA LEU A 34 9.94 -1.09 7.43
C LEU A 34 8.87 -1.00 8.51
N GLU A 35 8.50 0.24 8.85
CA GLU A 35 7.37 0.56 9.71
C GLU A 35 6.36 1.40 8.92
N ALA A 36 5.09 1.00 8.88
CA ALA A 36 4.04 1.73 8.18
C ALA A 36 3.53 2.89 9.05
N LYS A 37 3.60 4.14 8.56
CA LYS A 37 3.23 5.33 9.34
C LYS A 37 1.86 5.87 8.97
N LYS A 38 1.53 5.87 7.67
CA LYS A 38 0.29 6.46 7.15
C LYS A 38 -0.16 5.73 5.91
N LEU A 39 -1.46 5.65 5.71
CA LEU A 39 -2.07 5.17 4.49
C LEU A 39 -3.13 6.15 4.02
N ARG A 40 -3.24 6.27 2.70
CA ARG A 40 -4.30 7.05 2.05
C ARG A 40 -4.89 6.24 0.92
N ILE A 41 -6.21 6.19 0.87
CA ILE A 41 -6.91 5.43 -0.16
C ILE A 41 -8.03 6.26 -0.73
N GLY A 42 -7.96 6.50 -2.03
CA GLY A 42 -9.01 7.18 -2.79
C GLY A 42 -9.71 6.18 -3.70
N LEU A 43 -11.03 6.26 -3.79
CA LEU A 43 -11.80 5.51 -4.79
C LEU A 43 -12.52 6.46 -5.73
N ASN A 44 -12.55 6.08 -7.00
CA ASN A 44 -13.35 6.74 -8.03
C ASN A 44 -14.38 5.74 -8.56
N GLY A 45 -15.52 5.68 -7.89
CA GLY A 45 -16.71 4.95 -8.30
C GLY A 45 -17.90 5.89 -8.45
N VAL A 46 -18.69 5.69 -9.50
CA VAL A 46 -19.83 6.56 -9.86
C VAL A 46 -21.15 6.18 -9.18
N SER A 47 -21.24 4.98 -8.60
CA SER A 47 -22.49 4.44 -8.04
C SER A 47 -22.53 4.57 -6.52
N ALA A 48 -23.36 5.48 -6.01
CA ALA A 48 -23.54 5.73 -4.58
C ALA A 48 -24.19 4.57 -3.81
N SER A 49 -24.95 3.70 -4.50
CA SER A 49 -25.54 2.47 -3.94
C SER A 49 -24.65 1.23 -4.10
N GLY A 50 -23.41 1.39 -4.56
CA GLY A 50 -22.49 0.28 -4.75
C GLY A 50 -22.17 -0.42 -3.44
N VAL A 51 -22.22 -1.75 -3.45
CA VAL A 51 -21.84 -2.58 -2.30
C VAL A 51 -20.39 -2.25 -1.90
N PRO A 52 -20.09 -2.02 -0.61
CA PRO A 52 -18.72 -1.78 -0.15
C PRO A 52 -17.76 -2.88 -0.60
N GLY A 53 -16.58 -2.48 -1.08
CA GLY A 53 -15.48 -3.41 -1.35
C GLY A 53 -14.59 -3.55 -0.12
N LEU A 54 -13.78 -4.60 -0.10
CA LEU A 54 -12.80 -4.84 0.94
C LEU A 54 -11.46 -4.23 0.53
N ILE A 55 -10.84 -3.53 1.47
CA ILE A 55 -9.47 -3.06 1.37
C ILE A 55 -8.67 -3.72 2.48
N GLU A 56 -7.46 -4.15 2.13
CA GLU A 56 -6.54 -4.81 3.06
C GLU A 56 -5.16 -4.17 2.97
N LEU A 57 -4.58 -3.87 4.13
CA LEU A 57 -3.15 -3.71 4.28
C LEU A 57 -2.57 -5.09 4.62
N VAL A 58 -1.63 -5.57 3.81
CA VAL A 58 -1.01 -6.88 3.99
C VAL A 58 0.49 -6.75 4.12
N ALA A 59 1.09 -7.55 4.99
CA ALA A 59 2.53 -7.78 5.01
C ALA A 59 2.88 -8.84 3.94
N ILE A 60 4.01 -8.65 3.26
CA ILE A 60 4.45 -9.47 2.12
C ILE A 60 5.93 -9.83 2.22
N SER A 61 6.32 -10.95 1.60
CA SER A 61 7.74 -11.36 1.46
C SER A 61 8.26 -11.29 0.02
N ALA A 62 7.39 -11.01 -0.95
CA ALA A 62 7.77 -10.78 -2.34
C ALA A 62 6.83 -9.77 -2.97
N VAL A 63 7.38 -8.80 -3.71
CA VAL A 63 6.62 -7.65 -4.22
C VAL A 63 5.71 -7.99 -5.42
N GLY A 64 5.92 -9.13 -6.08
CA GLY A 64 5.23 -9.47 -7.33
C GLY A 64 5.82 -8.74 -8.55
N VAL A 65 5.02 -8.60 -9.60
CA VAL A 65 5.39 -7.88 -10.84
C VAL A 65 4.37 -6.78 -11.11
N GLY A 66 4.84 -5.60 -11.47
CA GLY A 66 4.02 -4.44 -11.79
C GLY A 66 4.88 -3.29 -12.28
N THR A 67 4.32 -2.08 -12.34
CA THR A 67 5.05 -0.89 -12.77
C THR A 67 5.81 -0.30 -11.59
N ALA A 68 7.10 -0.02 -11.75
CA ALA A 68 7.93 0.51 -10.67
C ALA A 68 7.44 1.89 -10.17
N VAL A 69 7.47 2.09 -8.85
CA VAL A 69 7.28 3.40 -8.20
C VAL A 69 8.57 3.77 -7.49
N THR A 70 9.04 5.00 -7.68
CA THR A 70 10.19 5.52 -6.93
C THR A 70 9.74 6.11 -5.60
N PRO A 71 10.11 5.54 -4.45
CA PRO A 71 9.81 6.14 -3.15
C PRO A 71 10.42 7.54 -3.04
N GLN A 72 9.64 8.50 -2.56
CA GLN A 72 10.11 9.86 -2.32
C GLN A 72 10.46 10.04 -0.85
N GLN A 73 11.65 10.53 -0.56
CA GLN A 73 12.05 10.82 0.82
C GLN A 73 11.28 12.03 1.35
N VAL A 74 10.68 11.89 2.54
CA VAL A 74 9.88 12.94 3.19
C VAL A 74 10.66 13.62 4.31
N TYR A 75 11.43 12.85 5.10
CA TYR A 75 12.23 13.37 6.20
C TYR A 75 13.44 12.48 6.51
N GLY A 76 14.30 12.96 7.40
CA GLY A 76 15.54 12.28 7.79
C GLY A 76 16.72 12.68 6.90
N ARG A 77 17.87 12.06 7.13
CA ARG A 77 19.08 12.34 6.33
C ARG A 77 18.97 11.70 4.95
N THR A 78 19.36 12.42 3.90
CA THR A 78 19.34 11.88 2.54
C THR A 78 20.26 10.68 2.40
N ILE A 79 19.66 9.54 2.02
CA ILE A 79 20.33 8.26 1.79
C ILE A 79 19.65 7.54 0.63
N ALA A 80 20.39 6.71 -0.10
CA ALA A 80 19.80 5.83 -1.10
C ALA A 80 18.74 4.93 -0.43
N HIS A 81 17.51 4.96 -0.94
CA HIS A 81 16.38 4.30 -0.27
C HIS A 81 16.52 2.78 -0.24
N GLY A 82 17.05 2.13 -1.28
CA GLY A 82 17.19 0.67 -1.34
C GLY A 82 15.87 -0.13 -1.38
N LEU A 83 14.72 0.55 -1.23
CA LEU A 83 13.38 -0.03 -1.37
C LEU A 83 13.07 -0.40 -2.81
N THR A 84 12.32 -1.48 -2.98
CA THR A 84 11.66 -1.83 -4.24
C THR A 84 10.16 -1.65 -4.09
N ALA A 85 9.53 -0.91 -4.99
CA ALA A 85 8.09 -0.68 -4.95
C ALA A 85 7.47 -0.76 -6.34
N ILE A 86 6.24 -1.25 -6.39
CA ILE A 86 5.45 -1.34 -7.61
C ILE A 86 4.04 -0.82 -7.37
N HIS A 87 3.40 -0.37 -8.44
CA HIS A 87 1.97 -0.15 -8.53
C HIS A 87 1.37 -0.98 -9.66
N THR A 88 0.05 -1.14 -9.66
CA THR A 88 -0.67 -1.91 -10.68
C THR A 88 -0.06 -3.31 -10.85
N ALA A 89 -0.13 -4.13 -9.81
CA ALA A 89 0.42 -5.48 -9.90
C ALA A 89 -0.26 -6.26 -11.04
N THR A 90 0.55 -6.86 -11.90
CA THR A 90 0.15 -7.82 -12.94
C THR A 90 0.39 -9.26 -12.49
N THR A 91 1.38 -9.46 -11.62
CA THR A 91 1.56 -10.69 -10.84
C THR A 91 1.47 -10.32 -9.37
N GLU A 92 0.51 -10.89 -8.66
CA GLU A 92 0.25 -10.55 -7.26
C GLU A 92 1.43 -10.91 -6.34
N PRO A 93 1.70 -10.11 -5.29
CA PRO A 93 2.61 -10.45 -4.20
C PRO A 93 2.27 -11.80 -3.56
N THR A 94 3.28 -12.49 -3.00
CA THR A 94 3.11 -13.76 -2.26
C THR A 94 3.38 -13.58 -0.76
N SER A 95 2.99 -14.60 0.03
CA SER A 95 3.08 -14.60 1.50
C SER A 95 2.31 -13.45 2.15
N LEU A 96 1.01 -13.40 1.87
CA LEU A 96 0.11 -12.34 2.27
C LEU A 96 -0.40 -12.57 3.70
N ASN A 97 0.08 -11.78 4.65
CA ASN A 97 -0.46 -11.75 6.01
C ASN A 97 -1.27 -10.46 6.18
N VAL A 98 -2.58 -10.57 6.44
CA VAL A 98 -3.43 -9.39 6.65
C VAL A 98 -3.05 -8.72 7.96
N VAL A 99 -2.67 -7.44 7.86
CA VAL A 99 -2.34 -6.58 9.00
C VAL A 99 -3.60 -5.87 9.47
N ASP A 100 -4.34 -5.28 8.54
CA ASP A 100 -5.61 -4.62 8.80
C ASP A 100 -6.50 -4.69 7.56
N SER A 101 -7.82 -4.68 7.77
CA SER A 101 -8.81 -4.80 6.71
C SER A 101 -10.06 -4.01 7.05
N TRP A 102 -10.58 -3.26 6.09
CA TRP A 102 -11.80 -2.49 6.28
C TRP A 102 -12.65 -2.42 5.01
N PRO A 103 -13.99 -2.40 5.15
CA PRO A 103 -14.87 -2.13 4.03
C PRO A 103 -14.83 -0.65 3.66
N LEU A 104 -14.84 -0.34 2.36
CA LEU A 104 -14.98 1.03 1.86
C LEU A 104 -15.99 1.11 0.73
N THR A 105 -16.83 2.14 0.76
CA THR A 105 -17.81 2.39 -0.31
C THR A 105 -17.10 2.90 -1.56
N PRO A 106 -17.50 2.45 -2.76
CA PRO A 106 -16.84 2.83 -4.01
C PRO A 106 -16.93 4.33 -4.35
N ASN A 107 -17.89 5.06 -3.77
CA ASN A 107 -18.05 6.51 -3.92
C ASN A 107 -17.47 7.31 -2.72
N GLY A 108 -16.84 6.64 -1.74
CA GLY A 108 -16.47 7.23 -0.44
C GLY A 108 -15.38 8.31 -0.45
N GLY A 109 -14.83 8.69 -1.61
CA GLY A 109 -13.80 9.72 -1.71
C GLY A 109 -12.45 9.23 -1.17
N LEU A 110 -11.79 10.06 -0.34
CA LEU A 110 -10.45 9.81 0.22
C LEU A 110 -10.54 9.41 1.69
N VAL A 111 -10.03 8.21 2.00
CA VAL A 111 -9.71 7.78 3.35
C VAL A 111 -8.28 8.17 3.68
N ILE A 112 -8.10 8.77 4.86
CA ILE A 112 -6.79 9.09 5.43
C ILE A 112 -6.72 8.38 6.77
N TYR A 113 -5.71 7.54 6.94
CA TYR A 113 -5.47 6.87 8.20
C TYR A 113 -3.99 6.99 8.59
N ASP A 114 -3.74 7.66 9.70
CA ASP A 114 -2.42 7.89 10.25
C ASP A 114 -2.29 7.01 11.50
N TYR A 115 -1.32 6.10 11.51
CA TYR A 115 -1.10 5.22 12.66
C TYR A 115 -0.62 6.06 13.85
N PRO A 116 -1.21 5.87 15.04
CA PRO A 116 -0.72 6.54 16.24
C PRO A 116 0.68 6.05 16.58
N LEU A 117 1.41 6.86 17.35
CA LEU A 117 2.76 6.49 17.76
C LEU A 117 2.73 5.24 18.63
N GLY A 118 3.48 4.20 18.24
CA GLY A 118 3.65 2.97 19.01
C GLY A 118 2.72 1.82 18.61
N ASP A 119 1.77 2.07 17.72
CA ASP A 119 0.81 1.06 17.21
C ASP A 119 0.93 0.87 15.69
N SER A 120 1.98 1.42 15.10
CA SER A 120 2.27 1.27 13.68
C SER A 120 2.81 -0.12 13.40
N PRO A 121 2.26 -0.83 12.39
CA PRO A 121 2.73 -2.16 12.04
C PRO A 121 4.14 -2.10 11.46
N ASP A 122 4.98 -3.05 11.85
CA ASP A 122 6.34 -3.22 11.38
C ASP A 122 6.54 -4.55 10.66
N VAL A 123 7.56 -4.59 9.80
CA VAL A 123 8.00 -5.80 9.10
C VAL A 123 9.51 -5.89 9.12
N ALA A 124 10.01 -7.12 9.13
CA ALA A 124 11.44 -7.39 9.16
C ALA A 124 12.13 -6.98 7.84
N ASN A 125 13.45 -7.15 7.80
CA ASN A 125 14.20 -7.01 6.56
C ASN A 125 13.72 -8.01 5.50
N SER A 126 13.87 -7.64 4.22
CA SER A 126 13.35 -8.43 3.09
C SER A 126 11.84 -8.68 3.12
N GLN A 127 11.08 -7.94 3.93
CA GLN A 127 9.63 -7.94 3.97
C GLN A 127 9.08 -6.54 3.67
N GLY A 128 7.78 -6.47 3.45
CA GLY A 128 7.14 -5.29 2.91
C GLY A 128 5.66 -5.19 3.23
N PHE A 129 5.05 -4.16 2.65
CA PHE A 129 3.61 -3.93 2.73
C PHE A 129 3.00 -3.86 1.33
N ALA A 130 1.76 -4.32 1.20
CA ALA A 130 0.94 -4.09 0.03
C ALA A 130 -0.46 -3.62 0.42
N ILE A 131 -1.05 -2.77 -0.42
CA ILE A 131 -2.43 -2.33 -0.33
C ILE A 131 -3.20 -3.09 -1.41
N ARG A 132 -4.14 -3.93 -0.96
CA ARG A 132 -4.98 -4.76 -1.82
C ARG A 132 -6.43 -4.34 -1.72
N ALA A 133 -7.14 -4.48 -2.82
CA ALA A 133 -8.54 -4.12 -2.91
C ALA A 133 -9.30 -5.18 -3.68
N ASN A 134 -10.48 -5.53 -3.18
CA ASN A 134 -11.47 -6.34 -3.87
C ASN A 134 -12.80 -5.59 -3.86
N PHE A 135 -13.28 -5.21 -5.03
CA PHE A 135 -14.54 -4.48 -5.18
C PHE A 135 -15.52 -5.28 -6.04
N PRO A 136 -16.81 -5.31 -5.66
CA PRO A 136 -17.83 -6.00 -6.45
C PRO A 136 -18.14 -5.30 -7.78
N ALA A 137 -17.74 -4.04 -7.95
CA ALA A 137 -17.87 -3.27 -9.18
C ALA A 137 -16.49 -2.88 -9.75
N ALA A 138 -16.43 -2.63 -11.06
CA ALA A 138 -15.24 -2.06 -11.69
C ALA A 138 -15.11 -0.59 -11.26
N VAL A 139 -14.03 -0.28 -10.55
CA VAL A 139 -13.71 1.05 -10.02
C VAL A 139 -12.22 1.31 -10.15
N SER A 140 -11.79 2.55 -9.94
CA SER A 140 -10.36 2.87 -9.85
C SER A 140 -9.98 3.24 -8.43
N ILE A 141 -8.84 2.72 -7.97
CA ILE A 141 -8.28 3.00 -6.64
C ILE A 141 -6.98 3.79 -6.75
N TYR A 142 -6.82 4.77 -5.87
CA TYR A 142 -5.58 5.48 -5.60
C TYR A 142 -5.07 5.00 -4.25
N ALA A 143 -3.82 4.57 -4.19
CA ALA A 143 -3.19 4.12 -2.96
C ALA A 143 -1.96 4.98 -2.65
N GLY A 144 -1.84 5.43 -1.41
CA GLY A 144 -0.68 6.13 -0.88
C GLY A 144 -0.23 5.47 0.41
N LEU A 145 1.08 5.28 0.56
CA LEU A 145 1.67 4.66 1.74
C LEU A 145 2.91 5.45 2.18
N TRP A 146 3.02 5.67 3.48
CA TRP A 146 4.22 6.23 4.11
C TRP A 146 4.88 5.17 4.96
N VAL A 147 6.16 4.95 4.75
CA VAL A 147 6.97 3.98 5.49
C VAL A 147 8.20 4.65 6.08
N GLU A 148 8.59 4.24 7.29
CA GLU A 148 9.86 4.60 7.92
C GLU A 148 10.79 3.38 7.90
N ARG A 149 12.07 3.63 7.66
CA ARG A 149 13.10 2.62 7.84
C ARG A 149 13.39 2.39 9.33
N ILE A 150 13.42 1.12 9.73
CA ILE A 150 13.82 0.66 11.07
C ILE A 150 15.06 -0.24 11.02
#